data_AF-A0A2W2BMC7-F1
#
_entry.id   AF-A0A2W2BMC7-F1
#
_cell.length_a   1.000
_cell.length_b   1.000
_cell.length_c   1.000
_cell.angle_alpha   90.00
_cell.angle_beta   90.00
_cell.angle_gamma   90.00
#
_symmetry.space_group_name_H-M   'P 1'
#
loop_
_entity.id
_entity.type
_entity.pdbx_description
1 polymer ?
#
loop_
_entity_poly.entity_id
_entity_poly.type
_entity_poly.pdbx_seq_one_letter_code
_entity_poly.pdbx_strand_id
1 'polypeptide(L)'
;MESPFHDLGRALRRRWPGNRATPCAVADPFATLTVQLRLTRVVGEIRRLECDQGRWARAHHLAAATRAYDDLLLDAARLAGLPVPDAQPAIRRVMIESALRHDGWSW
;
A
#
# COMPACT_ATOMS: atom_id res chain seq x y z
N MET A 1 5.40 21.82 -11.97
CA MET A 1 5.96 21.79 -10.61
C MET A 1 6.18 20.31 -10.29
N GLU A 2 7.33 19.79 -10.69
CA GLU A 2 7.67 18.35 -10.63
C GLU A 2 7.87 17.97 -9.16
N SER A 3 7.03 17.09 -8.62
CA SER A 3 7.10 16.72 -7.20
C SER A 3 8.26 15.72 -7.01
N PRO A 4 9.25 16.00 -6.13
CA PRO A 4 10.46 15.16 -5.95
C PRO A 4 10.15 13.71 -5.53
N PHE A 5 8.92 13.46 -5.08
CA PHE A 5 8.42 12.12 -4.75
C PHE A 5 8.18 11.24 -5.98
N HIS A 6 7.91 11.81 -7.15
CA HIS A 6 7.73 11.06 -8.39
C HIS A 6 9.06 10.46 -8.88
N ASP A 7 10.15 11.19 -8.71
CA ASP A 7 11.51 10.71 -9.02
C ASP A 7 11.98 9.64 -8.04
N LEU A 8 11.59 9.72 -6.77
CA LEU A 8 11.80 8.64 -5.81
C LEU A 8 11.07 7.37 -6.25
N GLY A 9 9.79 7.45 -6.63
CA GLY A 9 9.03 6.30 -7.15
C GLY A 9 9.68 5.66 -8.39
N ARG A 10 10.21 6.47 -9.32
CA ARG A 10 10.94 6.01 -10.50
C ARG A 10 12.30 5.40 -10.15
N ALA A 11 13.05 6.00 -9.22
CA ALA A 11 14.34 5.50 -8.76
C ALA A 11 14.21 4.18 -7.98
N LEU A 12 13.15 4.04 -7.18
CA LEU A 12 12.83 2.83 -6.43
C LEU A 12 12.47 1.66 -7.36
N ARG A 13 11.81 1.92 -8.50
CA ARG A 13 11.58 0.92 -9.55
C ARG A 13 12.86 0.40 -10.22
N ARG A 14 13.90 1.24 -10.38
CA ARG A 14 15.20 0.76 -10.93
C ARG A 14 15.89 -0.22 -9.99
N ARG A 15 15.60 -0.15 -8.68
CA ARG A 15 16.11 -1.09 -7.68
C ARG A 15 15.27 -2.37 -7.58
N TRP A 16 14.23 -2.49 -8.39
CA TRP A 16 13.43 -3.70 -8.48
C TRP A 16 14.13 -4.74 -9.37
N PRO A 17 14.61 -5.89 -8.84
CA PRO A 17 15.14 -6.94 -9.69
C PRO A 17 13.97 -7.53 -10.49
N GLY A 18 14.02 -7.34 -11.81
CA GLY A 18 12.94 -7.69 -12.73
C GLY A 18 12.68 -9.19 -12.79
N ASN A 19 11.43 -9.58 -12.53
CA ASN A 19 10.87 -10.78 -13.13
C ASN A 19 10.25 -10.35 -14.48
N ARG A 20 10.62 -11.04 -15.56
CA ARG A 20 10.03 -10.80 -16.89
C ARG A 20 8.52 -10.89 -16.76
N ALA A 21 7.82 -9.87 -17.28
CA ALA A 21 6.37 -9.79 -17.26
C ALA A 21 5.78 -11.04 -17.94
N THR A 22 5.39 -12.02 -17.13
CA THR A 22 4.36 -12.98 -17.51
C THR A 22 3.12 -12.16 -17.89
N PRO A 23 2.44 -12.45 -19.01
CA PRO A 23 1.25 -11.72 -19.41
C PRO A 23 0.31 -11.60 -18.23
N CYS A 24 0.02 -10.35 -17.85
CA CYS A 24 -0.88 -9.99 -16.77
C CYS A 24 -2.20 -10.72 -17.01
N ALA A 25 -2.46 -11.80 -16.26
CA ALA A 25 -3.82 -12.25 -16.07
C ALA A 25 -4.54 -11.04 -15.47
N VAL A 26 -5.41 -10.40 -16.26
CA VAL A 26 -6.14 -9.21 -15.85
C VAL A 26 -6.71 -9.51 -14.47
N ALA A 27 -6.18 -8.84 -13.43
CA ALA A 27 -6.60 -9.08 -12.07
C ALA A 27 -8.11 -8.86 -11.98
N ASP A 28 -8.81 -9.76 -11.29
CA ASP A 28 -10.26 -9.68 -11.17
C ASP A 28 -10.66 -8.28 -10.66
N PRO A 29 -11.44 -7.50 -11.44
CA PRO A 29 -11.79 -6.14 -11.08
C PRO A 29 -12.55 -6.06 -9.76
N PHE A 30 -13.34 -7.10 -9.40
CA PHE A 30 -14.05 -7.13 -8.13
C PHE A 30 -13.12 -7.43 -6.96
N ALA A 31 -12.10 -8.27 -7.14
CA ALA A 31 -11.05 -8.48 -6.15
C ALA A 31 -10.26 -7.20 -5.89
N THR A 32 -9.87 -6.49 -6.95
CA THR A 32 -9.21 -5.18 -6.88
C THR A 32 -10.06 -4.17 -6.12
N LEU A 33 -11.32 -3.99 -6.49
CA LEU A 33 -12.24 -3.08 -5.81
C LEU A 33 -12.43 -3.44 -4.33
N THR A 34 -12.53 -4.73 -4.02
CA THR A 34 -12.67 -5.22 -2.63
C THR A 34 -11.48 -4.80 -1.79
N VAL A 35 -10.25 -4.94 -2.31
CA VAL A 35 -9.03 -4.51 -1.62
C VAL A 35 -9.00 -2.98 -1.45
N GLN A 36 -9.36 -2.23 -2.48
CA GLN A 36 -9.44 -0.75 -2.40
C GLN A 36 -10.41 -0.29 -1.31
N LEU A 37 -11.62 -0.86 -1.24
CA LEU A 37 -12.60 -0.53 -0.21
C LEU A 37 -12.11 -0.87 1.21
N ARG A 38 -11.40 -1.98 1.37
CA ARG A 38 -10.79 -2.37 2.66
C ARG A 38 -9.67 -1.40 3.05
N LEU A 39 -8.83 -0.99 2.10
CA LEU A 39 -7.79 0.01 2.33
C LEU A 39 -8.39 1.35 2.77
N THR A 40 -9.43 1.85 2.08
CA THR A 40 -10.14 3.07 2.47
C THR A 40 -10.66 3.00 3.90
N ARG A 41 -11.28 1.88 4.27
CA ARG A 41 -11.82 1.67 5.62
C ARG A 41 -10.72 1.69 6.68
N VAL A 42 -9.61 1.00 6.44
CA VAL A 42 -8.50 0.93 7.41
C VAL A 42 -7.80 2.28 7.54
N VAL A 43 -7.59 3.02 6.44
CA VAL A 43 -7.06 4.39 6.50
C VAL A 43 -7.97 5.31 7.34
N GLY A 44 -9.29 5.18 7.17
CA GLY A 44 -10.27 5.90 7.99
C GLY A 44 -10.13 5.58 9.48
N GLU A 45 -9.96 4.31 9.82
CA GLU A 45 -9.78 3.87 11.21
C GLU A 45 -8.45 4.35 11.80
N ILE A 46 -7.36 4.29 11.04
CA ILE A 46 -6.05 4.84 11.48
C ILE A 46 -6.19 6.32 11.80
N ARG A 47 -6.76 7.13 10.89
CA ARG A 47 -6.97 8.57 11.13
C ARG A 47 -7.84 8.83 12.35
N ARG A 48 -8.91 8.06 12.54
CA ARG A 48 -9.78 8.15 13.73
C ARG A 48 -9.00 7.87 15.01
N LEU A 49 -8.18 6.81 15.03
CA LEU A 49 -7.33 6.45 16.16
C LEU A 49 -6.21 7.48 16.40
N GLU A 50 -5.74 8.17 15.36
CA GLU A 50 -4.77 9.26 15.48
C GLU A 50 -5.37 10.52 16.13
N CYS A 51 -6.64 10.81 15.87
CA CYS A 51 -7.33 11.97 16.46
C CYS A 51 -7.88 11.72 17.88
N ASP A 52 -8.30 10.50 18.20
CA ASP A 52 -8.95 10.17 19.47
C ASP A 52 -7.94 9.87 20.60
N GLN A 53 -7.56 10.91 21.37
CA GLN A 53 -6.59 10.78 22.46
C GLN A 53 -7.15 10.12 23.73
N GLY A 54 -8.47 9.99 23.87
CA GLY A 54 -9.13 9.48 25.08
C GLY A 54 -9.34 7.97 25.11
N ARG A 55 -9.02 7.26 24.02
CA ARG A 55 -9.28 5.83 23.89
C ARG A 55 -8.29 4.99 24.68
N TRP A 56 -8.82 4.10 25.53
CA TRP A 56 -8.00 3.08 26.18
C TRP A 56 -7.32 2.18 25.15
N ALA A 57 -6.08 1.76 25.43
CA ALA A 57 -5.25 0.93 24.55
C ALA A 57 -5.11 1.45 23.09
N ARG A 58 -5.22 2.77 22.88
CA ARG A 58 -5.06 3.42 21.56
C ARG A 58 -3.81 2.94 20.80
N ALA A 59 -2.66 2.88 21.48
CA ALA A 59 -1.41 2.45 20.85
C ALA A 59 -1.50 1.01 20.28
N HIS A 60 -2.17 0.12 20.99
CA HIS A 60 -2.41 -1.25 20.53
C HIS A 60 -3.35 -1.29 19.32
N HIS A 61 -4.46 -0.55 19.39
CA HIS A 61 -5.39 -0.45 18.25
C HIS A 61 -4.74 0.16 17.02
N LEU A 62 -3.91 1.20 17.19
CA LEU A 62 -3.17 1.82 16.11
C LEU A 62 -2.16 0.86 15.50
N ALA A 63 -1.43 0.09 16.32
CA ALA A 63 -0.52 -0.94 15.84
C ALA A 63 -1.26 -2.05 15.05
N ALA A 64 -2.41 -2.50 15.53
CA ALA A 64 -3.23 -3.50 14.85
C ALA A 64 -3.76 -2.98 13.50
N ALA A 65 -4.31 -1.77 13.47
CA ALA A 65 -4.80 -1.13 12.25
C ALA A 65 -3.67 -0.90 11.24
N THR A 66 -2.50 -0.47 11.72
CA THR A 66 -1.29 -0.29 10.91
C THR A 66 -0.82 -1.59 10.28
N ARG A 67 -0.87 -2.70 11.02
CA ARG A 67 -0.51 -4.02 10.48
C ARG A 67 -1.52 -4.50 9.44
N ALA A 68 -2.81 -4.33 9.70
CA ALA A 68 -3.85 -4.66 8.72
C ALA A 68 -3.70 -3.83 7.43
N TYR A 69 -3.27 -2.58 7.55
CA TYR A 69 -2.96 -1.73 6.40
C TYR A 69 -1.79 -2.28 5.58
N ASP A 70 -0.69 -2.67 6.24
CA ASP A 70 0.46 -3.28 5.56
C ASP A 70 0.08 -4.59 4.85
N ASP A 71 -0.71 -5.45 5.48
CA ASP A 71 -1.17 -6.70 4.88
C ASP A 71 -2.03 -6.45 3.62
N LEU A 72 -2.93 -5.46 3.67
CA LEU A 72 -3.75 -5.06 2.51
C LEU A 72 -2.91 -4.47 1.37
N LEU A 73 -1.82 -3.76 1.66
CA LEU A 73 -0.90 -3.28 0.64
C LEU A 73 -0.17 -4.45 -0.06
N LEU A 74 0.13 -5.54 0.65
CA LEU A 74 0.69 -6.74 0.04
C LEU A 74 -0.31 -7.44 -0.88
N ASP A 75 -1.59 -7.51 -0.48
CA ASP A 75 -2.64 -8.05 -1.33
C ASP A 75 -2.85 -7.19 -2.59
N ALA A 76 -2.85 -5.86 -2.45
CA ALA A 76 -2.91 -4.94 -3.58
C ALA A 76 -1.70 -5.09 -4.52
N ALA A 77 -0.49 -5.20 -3.97
CA ALA A 77 0.72 -5.43 -4.76
C ALA A 77 0.62 -6.75 -5.56
N ARG A 78 0.13 -7.83 -4.92
CA ARG A 78 -0.09 -9.12 -5.59
C ARG A 78 -1.09 -9.00 -6.73
N LEU A 79 -2.22 -8.31 -6.53
CA LEU A 79 -3.22 -8.08 -7.57
C LEU A 79 -2.68 -7.21 -8.71
N ALA A 80 -1.84 -6.23 -8.40
CA ALA A 80 -1.18 -5.38 -9.39
C ALA A 80 -0.01 -6.08 -10.13
N GLY A 81 0.36 -7.30 -9.72
CA GLY A 81 1.57 -7.97 -10.22
C GLY A 81 2.87 -7.24 -9.81
N LEU A 82 2.79 -6.34 -8.84
CA LEU A 82 3.93 -5.67 -8.25
C LEU A 82 4.64 -6.68 -7.34
N PRO A 83 5.97 -6.79 -7.42
CA PRO A 83 6.64 -7.69 -6.49
C PRO A 83 6.60 -7.07 -5.08
N VAL A 84 7.14 -7.76 -4.07
CA VAL A 84 7.26 -7.19 -2.70
C VAL A 84 8.74 -6.86 -2.42
N PRO A 85 9.09 -5.61 -2.08
CA PRO A 85 10.49 -5.25 -1.86
C PRO A 85 10.97 -5.78 -0.51
N ASP A 86 12.20 -6.28 -0.49
CA ASP A 86 12.88 -6.64 0.76
C ASP A 86 13.42 -5.39 1.45
N ALA A 87 12.55 -4.75 2.22
CA ALA A 87 12.81 -3.51 2.95
C ALA A 87 12.10 -3.53 4.31
N GLN A 88 12.53 -2.66 5.22
CA GLN A 88 11.84 -2.44 6.50
C GLN A 88 10.36 -2.07 6.26
N PRO A 89 9.42 -2.46 7.14
CA PRO A 89 7.97 -2.31 6.91
C PRO A 89 7.54 -0.89 6.50
N ALA A 90 8.04 0.14 7.19
CA ALA A 90 7.71 1.53 6.87
C ALA A 90 8.21 1.95 5.47
N ILE A 91 9.40 1.51 5.07
CA ILE A 91 9.96 1.81 3.75
C ILE A 91 9.19 1.03 2.67
N ARG A 92 8.93 -0.25 2.91
CA ARG A 92 8.14 -1.13 2.03
C ARG A 92 6.76 -0.53 1.77
N ARG A 93 6.08 -0.05 2.81
CA ARG A 93 4.79 0.63 2.71
C ARG A 93 4.86 1.78 1.71
N VAL A 94 5.77 2.74 1.91
CA VAL A 94 5.91 3.91 1.03
C VAL A 94 6.21 3.49 -0.42
N MET A 95 7.06 2.48 -0.61
CA MET A 95 7.38 1.95 -1.94
C MET A 95 6.14 1.37 -2.64
N ILE A 96 5.38 0.52 -1.94
CA ILE A 96 4.18 -0.13 -2.50
C ILE A 96 3.08 0.91 -2.76
N GLU A 97 2.83 1.83 -1.82
CA GLU A 97 1.85 2.90 -2.01
C GLU A 97 2.15 3.75 -3.25
N SER A 98 3.42 4.14 -3.41
CA SER A 98 3.85 4.93 -4.57
C SER A 98 3.66 4.18 -5.88
N ALA A 99 4.01 2.89 -5.92
CA ALA A 99 3.85 2.06 -7.11
C ALA A 99 2.36 1.86 -7.45
N LEU A 100 1.53 1.50 -6.47
CA LEU A 100 0.08 1.32 -6.67
C LEU A 100 -0.59 2.60 -7.18
N ARG A 101 -0.28 3.76 -6.58
CA ARG A 101 -0.85 5.05 -7.03
C ARG A 101 -0.43 5.41 -8.45
N HIS A 102 0.81 5.09 -8.83
CA HIS A 102 1.27 5.28 -10.19
C HIS A 102 0.52 4.39 -11.19
N ASP A 103 0.16 3.17 -10.79
CA ASP A 103 -0.61 2.22 -11.58
C ASP A 103 -2.13 2.47 -11.51
N GLY A 104 -2.56 3.63 -10.99
CA GLY A 104 -3.95 4.07 -10.98
C GLY A 104 -4.80 3.56 -9.80
N TRP A 105 -4.20 2.86 -8.84
CA TRP A 105 -4.91 2.48 -7.62
C TRP A 105 -5.20 3.71 -6.76
N SER A 106 -6.39 3.71 -6.18
CA SER A 106 -6.84 4.73 -5.23
C SER A 106 -7.61 4.08 -4.08
N TRP A 107 -7.53 4.68 -2.90
CA TRP A 107 -8.28 4.30 -1.69
C TRP A 107 -8.30 5.46 -0.70
#